data_AF-A0A6B0WPB2-F1
#
_entry.id   AF-A0A6B0WPB2-F1
#
_cell.length_a   1.000
_cell.length_b   1.000
_cell.length_c   1.000
_cell.angle_alpha   90.00
_cell.angle_beta   90.00
_cell.angle_gamma   90.00
#
_symmetry.space_group_name_H-M   'P 1'
#
loop_
_entity.id
_entity.type
_entity.pdbx_description
1 polymer ?
#
loop_
_entity_poly.entity_id
_entity_poly.type
_entity_poly.pdbx_seq_one_letter_code
_entity_poly.pdbx_strand_id
1 'polypeptide(L)'
;MDSTEPDQLDGVTDAEIVDEAAAAGPSGGDPGSRVSVGLVFSAGGAAAEAWHAGVVGALHRVTGWDARTAELILGTSAGAITGLCLRAGIP
;
A
#
# COMPACT_ATOMS: atom_id res chain seq x y z
N MET A 1 20.55 36.52 -4.78
CA MET A 1 19.20 36.61 -4.21
C MET A 1 18.29 35.96 -5.23
N ASP A 2 18.22 34.64 -5.15
CA ASP A 2 17.40 33.80 -6.03
C ASP A 2 16.07 33.60 -5.30
N SER A 3 15.00 34.13 -5.89
CA SER A 3 13.68 34.19 -5.28
C SER A 3 13.05 32.81 -5.38
N THR A 4 12.84 32.19 -4.22
CA THR A 4 12.06 30.96 -4.04
C THR A 4 10.72 31.04 -4.77
N GLU A 5 10.52 30.16 -5.76
CA GLU A 5 9.18 29.80 -6.23
C GLU A 5 8.36 29.27 -5.03
N PRO A 6 7.08 29.65 -4.91
CA PRO A 6 6.21 29.09 -3.90
C PRO A 6 5.92 27.62 -4.22
N ASP A 7 6.29 26.77 -3.25
CA ASP A 7 5.96 25.35 -3.16
C ASP A 7 4.48 25.10 -3.55
N GLN A 8 4.28 24.44 -4.69
CA GLN A 8 2.96 24.11 -5.25
C GLN A 8 2.36 22.84 -4.62
N LEU A 9 2.83 22.39 -3.46
CA LEU A 9 2.38 21.14 -2.82
C LEU A 9 1.42 21.35 -1.63
N ASP A 10 0.91 22.56 -1.42
CA ASP A 10 -0.16 22.81 -0.44
C ASP A 10 -1.54 22.50 -1.07
N GLY A 11 -1.99 21.26 -0.95
CA GLY A 11 -3.37 20.96 -1.34
C GLY A 11 -3.85 19.52 -1.18
N VAL A 12 -2.96 18.53 -1.15
CA VAL A 12 -3.40 17.13 -1.08
C VAL A 12 -3.84 16.79 0.33
N THR A 13 -5.14 16.96 0.59
CA THR A 13 -5.78 16.51 1.82
C THR A 13 -5.88 14.98 1.81
N ASP A 14 -5.91 14.35 2.99
CA ASP A 14 -6.07 12.88 3.12
C ASP A 14 -7.29 12.33 2.34
N ALA A 15 -8.27 13.18 2.05
CA ALA A 15 -9.46 12.88 1.26
C ALA A 15 -9.19 12.74 -0.26
N GLU A 16 -8.16 13.39 -0.81
CA GLU A 16 -7.85 13.29 -2.25
C GLU A 16 -7.12 11.98 -2.59
N ILE A 17 -6.33 11.45 -1.65
CA ILE A 17 -5.62 10.16 -1.80
C ILE A 17 -6.60 8.97 -1.86
N VAL A 18 -7.74 9.07 -1.15
CA VAL A 18 -8.75 7.99 -1.13
C VAL A 18 -9.65 7.97 -2.36
N ASP A 19 -9.74 9.04 -3.14
CA ASP A 19 -10.60 9.11 -4.34
C ASP A 19 -9.96 8.43 -5.56
N GLU A 20 -8.62 8.56 -5.74
CA GLU A 20 -7.92 7.88 -6.84
C GLU A 20 -7.89 6.35 -6.68
N ALA A 21 -7.84 5.86 -5.43
CA ALA A 21 -7.96 4.43 -5.12
C ALA A 21 -9.38 3.87 -5.39
N ALA A 22 -10.41 4.72 -5.34
CA ALA A 22 -11.80 4.34 -5.59
C ALA A 22 -12.14 4.26 -7.08
N ALA A 23 -11.36 4.92 -7.95
CA ALA A 23 -11.59 4.94 -9.40
C ALA A 23 -11.27 3.59 -10.11
N ALA A 24 -10.55 2.68 -9.44
CA ALA A 24 -10.38 1.30 -9.86
C ALA A 24 -11.56 0.44 -9.35
N GLY A 25 -12.78 0.75 -9.77
CA GLY A 25 -13.94 -0.09 -9.48
C GLY A 25 -13.75 -1.52 -9.99
N PRO A 26 -14.33 -2.55 -9.34
CA PRO A 26 -14.25 -3.92 -9.83
C PRO A 26 -14.89 -3.97 -11.22
N SER A 27 -14.07 -4.24 -12.24
CA SER A 27 -14.56 -4.57 -13.58
C SER A 27 -15.52 -5.75 -13.47
N GLY A 28 -16.67 -5.63 -14.15
CA GLY A 28 -17.85 -6.48 -13.96
C GLY A 28 -17.53 -7.97 -13.75
N GLY A 29 -17.99 -8.51 -12.63
CA GLY A 29 -17.66 -9.85 -12.19
C GLY A 29 -18.30 -10.95 -13.04
N ASP A 30 -17.46 -11.75 -13.66
CA ASP A 30 -17.77 -13.14 -13.98
C ASP A 30 -18.03 -13.87 -12.64
N PRO A 31 -19.08 -14.72 -12.47
CA PRO A 31 -19.30 -15.50 -11.25
C PRO A 31 -18.15 -16.44 -10.84
N GLY A 32 -17.05 -16.50 -11.61
CA GLY A 32 -15.76 -17.09 -11.24
C GLY A 32 -14.62 -16.11 -10.89
N SER A 33 -14.85 -14.80 -10.90
CA SER A 33 -13.79 -13.79 -10.68
C SER A 33 -13.33 -13.80 -9.23
N ARG A 34 -12.05 -14.15 -9.02
CA ARG A 34 -11.37 -14.05 -7.73
C ARG A 34 -11.49 -12.63 -7.17
N VAL A 35 -11.68 -12.50 -5.86
CA VAL A 35 -11.61 -11.19 -5.20
C VAL A 35 -10.20 -10.62 -5.40
N SER A 36 -10.11 -9.51 -6.12
CA SER A 36 -8.89 -8.71 -6.25
C SER A 36 -8.62 -7.94 -4.95
N VAL A 37 -7.39 -8.02 -4.45
CA VAL A 37 -6.98 -7.37 -3.19
C VAL A 37 -5.80 -6.42 -3.46
N GLY A 38 -5.97 -5.15 -3.11
CA GLY A 38 -4.89 -4.17 -3.00
C GLY A 38 -4.39 -4.05 -1.56
N LEU A 39 -3.07 -4.07 -1.37
CA LEU A 39 -2.41 -3.92 -0.08
C LEU A 39 -1.60 -2.62 -0.05
N VAL A 40 -1.81 -1.82 1.00
CA VAL A 40 -1.16 -0.51 1.15
C VAL A 40 -0.33 -0.47 2.43
N PHE A 41 0.91 -0.03 2.32
CA PHE A 41 1.80 0.27 3.45
C PHE A 41 2.10 1.77 3.51
N SER A 42 1.78 2.39 4.65
CA SER A 42 2.09 3.80 4.87
C SER A 42 3.57 4.03 5.19
N ALA A 43 3.98 5.29 5.26
CA ALA A 43 5.23 5.70 5.90
C ALA A 43 5.20 5.42 7.44
N GLY A 44 6.29 5.77 8.13
CA GLY A 44 6.37 5.64 9.59
C GLY A 44 7.75 5.25 10.15
N GLY A 45 8.79 5.25 9.30
CA GLY A 45 10.17 4.96 9.70
C GLY A 45 10.42 3.50 10.08
N ALA A 46 11.56 3.22 10.72
CA ALA A 46 12.01 1.86 11.03
C ALA A 46 11.05 1.07 11.94
N ALA A 47 10.30 1.76 12.82
CA ALA A 47 9.29 1.10 13.65
C ALA A 47 8.12 0.55 12.82
N ALA A 48 7.72 1.27 11.78
CA ALA A 48 6.63 0.86 10.90
C ALA A 48 6.99 -0.42 10.10
N GLU A 49 8.26 -0.60 9.72
CA GLU A 49 8.71 -1.83 9.05
C GLU A 49 8.44 -3.08 9.90
N ALA A 50 8.77 -3.03 11.19
CA ALA A 50 8.50 -4.11 12.13
C ALA A 50 7.00 -4.35 12.33
N TRP A 51 6.20 -3.27 12.39
CA TRP A 51 4.75 -3.39 12.50
C TRP A 51 4.11 -3.99 11.25
N HIS A 52 4.50 -3.54 10.06
CA HIS A 52 4.00 -4.10 8.81
C HIS A 52 4.31 -5.59 8.69
N ALA A 53 5.56 -5.99 8.96
CA ALA A 53 5.98 -7.39 8.98
C ALA A 53 5.15 -8.21 9.99
N GLY A 54 4.92 -7.65 11.19
CA GLY A 54 4.08 -8.27 12.22
C GLY A 54 2.62 -8.46 11.77
N VAL A 55 2.03 -7.45 11.13
CA VAL A 55 0.64 -7.48 10.63
C VAL A 55 0.49 -8.51 9.52
N VAL A 56 1.34 -8.51 8.50
CA VAL A 56 1.22 -9.49 7.40
C VAL A 56 1.48 -10.92 7.90
N GLY A 57 2.43 -11.10 8.82
CA GLY A 57 2.68 -12.39 9.44
C GLY A 57 1.49 -12.87 10.27
N ALA A 58 0.83 -11.96 11.01
CA ALA A 58 -0.38 -12.28 11.77
C ALA A 58 -1.55 -12.63 10.84
N LEU A 59 -1.79 -11.84 9.79
CA LEU A 59 -2.82 -12.09 8.78
C LEU A 59 -2.66 -13.47 8.15
N HIS A 60 -1.43 -13.82 7.76
CA HIS A 60 -1.14 -15.13 7.20
C HIS A 60 -1.45 -16.25 8.20
N ARG A 61 -1.03 -16.11 9.47
CA ARG A 61 -1.28 -17.13 10.49
C ARG A 61 -2.76 -17.33 10.79
N VAL A 62 -3.56 -16.27 10.82
CA VAL A 62 -4.97 -16.35 11.24
C VAL A 62 -5.93 -16.63 10.09
N THR A 63 -5.60 -16.23 8.87
CA THR A 63 -6.48 -16.38 7.69
C THR A 63 -5.96 -17.35 6.64
N GLY A 64 -4.65 -17.68 6.68
CA GLY A 64 -3.97 -18.38 5.59
C GLY A 64 -3.71 -17.51 4.36
N TRP A 65 -4.18 -16.25 4.32
CA TRP A 65 -3.95 -15.36 3.18
C TRP A 65 -2.48 -14.98 3.08
N ASP A 66 -1.88 -15.24 1.93
CA ASP A 66 -0.53 -14.82 1.61
C ASP A 66 -0.57 -13.41 1.03
N ALA A 67 -0.02 -12.43 1.75
CA ALA A 67 0.00 -11.03 1.33
C ALA A 67 0.73 -10.81 0.00
N ARG A 68 1.60 -11.74 -0.43
CA ARG A 68 2.24 -11.73 -1.75
C ARG A 68 1.26 -12.02 -2.87
N THR A 69 0.10 -12.57 -2.57
CA THR A 69 -0.97 -12.80 -3.56
C THR A 69 -1.85 -11.57 -3.79
N ALA A 70 -1.62 -10.47 -3.06
CA ALA A 70 -2.23 -9.18 -3.38
C ALA A 70 -1.89 -8.80 -4.84
N GLU A 71 -2.90 -8.34 -5.56
CA GLU A 71 -2.78 -7.95 -6.97
C GLU A 71 -1.97 -6.66 -7.11
N LEU A 72 -2.16 -5.75 -6.15
CA LEU A 72 -1.42 -4.51 -6.03
C LEU A 72 -0.78 -4.41 -4.64
N ILE A 73 0.49 -4.02 -4.59
CA ILE A 73 1.16 -3.62 -3.34
C ILE A 73 1.67 -2.20 -3.56
N LEU A 74 1.15 -1.26 -2.78
CA LEU A 74 1.57 0.13 -2.77
C LEU A 74 2.24 0.46 -1.44
N GLY A 75 3.33 1.21 -1.48
CA GLY A 75 4.07 1.59 -0.28
C GLY A 75 4.67 2.99 -0.40
N THR A 76 4.68 3.75 0.69
CA THR A 76 5.32 5.07 0.76
C THR A 76 6.43 5.09 1.84
N SER A 77 7.60 5.67 1.54
CA SER A 77 8.76 5.72 2.45
C SER A 77 9.13 4.32 3.01
N ALA A 78 9.11 4.11 4.33
CA ALA A 78 9.32 2.81 4.97
C ALA A 78 8.36 1.71 4.44
N GLY A 79 7.13 2.09 4.08
CA GLY A 79 6.17 1.18 3.46
C GLY A 79 6.59 0.74 2.05
N ALA A 80 7.34 1.56 1.30
CA ALA A 80 7.87 1.20 -0.01
C ALA A 80 8.93 0.09 0.11
N ILE A 81 9.81 0.21 1.11
CA ILE A 81 10.83 -0.82 1.43
C ILE A 81 10.13 -2.12 1.82
N THR A 82 9.16 -2.04 2.74
CA THR A 82 8.37 -3.20 3.16
C THR A 82 7.70 -3.89 1.97
N GLY A 83 6.99 -3.12 1.12
CA GLY A 83 6.29 -3.65 -0.05
C GLY A 83 7.23 -4.29 -1.07
N LEU A 84 8.40 -3.68 -1.31
CA LEU A 84 9.44 -4.25 -2.16
C LEU A 84 9.97 -5.57 -1.60
N CYS A 85 10.36 -5.61 -0.33
CA CYS A 85 10.87 -6.80 0.33
C CYS A 85 9.85 -7.94 0.28
N LEU A 86 8.59 -7.66 0.61
CA LEU A 86 7.51 -8.63 0.54
C LEU A 86 7.34 -9.21 -0.87
N ARG A 87 7.34 -8.36 -1.90
CA ARG A 87 7.20 -8.80 -3.30
C ARG A 87 8.43 -9.58 -3.79
N ALA A 88 9.62 -9.19 -3.33
CA ALA A 88 10.87 -9.88 -3.63
C ALA A 88 11.04 -11.21 -2.87
N GLY A 89 10.17 -11.52 -1.92
CA GLY A 89 10.26 -12.72 -1.09
C GLY A 89 11.37 -12.63 -0.03
N ILE A 90 11.74 -11.41 0.37
CA ILE A 90 12.72 -11.14 1.41
C ILE A 90 11.97 -11.15 2.76
N PRO A 91 12.45 -11.95 3.74
CA PRO A 91 11.79 -12.11 5.04
C PRO A 91 11.87 -10.87 5.93
#